data_AF-A0AAW5MJ29-F1
#
_entry.id   AF-A0AAW5MJ29-F1
#
_cell.length_a   1.000
_cell.length_b   1.000
_cell.length_c   1.000
_cell.angle_alpha   90.00
_cell.angle_beta   90.00
_cell.angle_gamma   90.00
#
_symmetry.space_group_name_H-M   'P 1'
#
loop_
_entity.id
_entity.type
_entity.pdbx_description
1 polymer ?
#
loop_
_entity_poly.entity_id
_entity_poly.type
_entity_poly.pdbx_seq_one_letter_code
_entity_poly.pdbx_strand_id
1 'polypeptide(L)'
;MTTPRQEECTTEMVYGADNAALKLIFQVKKEALRQFQNQLIALRKEQKPSTNVAAVRSLLFACREERAGANFAFEQIESNERFIEEMRQLWENCPLSMPEEIIK
;
A
#
# COMPACT_ATOMS: atom_id res chain seq x y z
N MET A 1 41.73 -13.25 7.78
CA MET A 1 40.69 -12.43 7.13
C MET A 1 39.37 -13.16 7.32
N THR A 2 38.51 -12.66 8.20
CA THR A 2 37.15 -13.17 8.37
C THR A 2 36.28 -12.56 7.27
N THR A 3 35.74 -13.40 6.39
CA THR A 3 34.70 -13.02 5.44
C THR A 3 33.56 -12.33 6.21
N PRO A 4 33.07 -11.17 5.76
CA PRO A 4 31.87 -10.60 6.36
C PRO A 4 30.74 -11.60 6.14
N ARG A 5 30.05 -12.01 7.23
CA ARG A 5 28.79 -12.74 7.11
C ARG A 5 27.89 -11.88 6.23
N GLN A 6 27.48 -12.39 5.07
CA GLN A 6 26.38 -11.77 4.32
C GLN A 6 25.21 -11.68 5.30
N GLU A 7 24.63 -10.49 5.46
CA GLU A 7 23.35 -10.35 6.15
C GLU A 7 22.35 -11.24 5.40
N GLU A 8 22.03 -12.40 5.98
CA GLU A 8 21.07 -13.32 5.40
C GLU A 8 19.71 -12.61 5.39
N CYS A 9 19.18 -12.38 4.19
CA CYS A 9 17.88 -11.75 4.01
C CYS A 9 16.81 -12.76 4.44
N THR A 10 16.25 -12.57 5.63
CA THR A 10 15.21 -13.46 6.15
C THR A 10 13.89 -13.22 5.42
N THR A 11 13.05 -14.24 5.35
CA THR A 11 11.71 -14.14 4.76
C THR A 11 10.89 -13.02 5.41
N GLU A 12 11.07 -12.80 6.72
CA GLU A 12 10.42 -11.70 7.45
C GLU A 12 10.87 -10.32 6.97
N MET A 13 12.18 -10.15 6.70
CA MET A 13 12.71 -8.90 6.15
C MET A 13 12.14 -8.61 4.75
N VAL A 14 11.98 -9.64 3.92
CA VAL A 14 11.35 -9.52 2.60
C VAL A 14 9.89 -9.08 2.73
N TYR A 15 9.10 -9.75 3.58
CA TYR A 15 7.69 -9.39 3.80
C TYR A 15 7.54 -7.97 4.38
N GLY A 16 8.43 -7.57 5.30
CA GLY A 16 8.46 -6.21 5.83
C GLY A 16 8.75 -5.16 4.75
N ALA A 17 9.71 -5.45 3.86
CA ALA A 17 10.04 -4.58 2.73
C ALA A 17 8.89 -4.49 1.71
N ASP A 18 8.25 -5.61 1.38
CA ASP A 18 7.11 -5.66 0.47
C ASP A 18 5.91 -4.87 1.00
N ASN A 19 5.59 -5.02 2.30
CA ASN A 19 4.53 -4.24 2.94
C ASN A 19 4.84 -2.73 2.94
N ALA A 20 6.09 -2.34 3.23
CA ALA A 20 6.52 -0.96 3.17
C ALA A 20 6.42 -0.38 1.75
N ALA A 21 6.85 -1.16 0.74
CA ALA A 21 6.75 -0.78 -0.66
C ALA A 21 5.28 -0.62 -1.11
N LEU A 22 4.41 -1.56 -0.75
CA LEU A 22 2.97 -1.48 -1.05
C LEU A 22 2.34 -0.23 -0.43
N LYS A 23 2.62 0.07 0.84
CA LYS A 23 2.15 1.30 1.49
C LYS A 23 2.57 2.55 0.74
N LEU A 24 3.84 2.64 0.34
CA LEU A 24 4.36 3.77 -0.44
C LEU A 24 3.64 3.89 -1.79
N ILE A 25 3.45 2.79 -2.51
CA ILE A 25 2.73 2.77 -3.79
C ILE A 25 1.31 3.30 -3.61
N PHE A 26 0.58 2.82 -2.60
CA PHE A 26 -0.78 3.28 -2.34
C PHE A 26 -0.83 4.75 -1.90
N GLN A 27 0.18 5.25 -1.16
CA GLN A 27 0.26 6.67 -0.78
C GLN A 27 0.45 7.55 -2.02
N VAL A 28 1.35 7.16 -2.93
CA VAL A 28 1.57 7.86 -4.20
C VAL A 28 0.30 7.85 -5.05
N LYS A 29 -0.39 6.71 -5.17
CA LYS A 29 -1.66 6.62 -5.90
C LYS A 29 -2.73 7.52 -5.30
N LYS A 30 -2.86 7.54 -3.97
CA LYS A 30 -3.82 8.40 -3.27
C LYS A 30 -3.58 9.88 -3.55
N GLU A 31 -2.31 10.30 -3.55
CA GLU A 31 -1.94 11.68 -3.84
C GLU A 31 -2.19 12.04 -5.31
N ALA A 32 -1.84 11.15 -6.25
CA ALA A 32 -2.11 11.35 -7.67
C ALA A 32 -3.62 11.49 -7.95
N LEU A 33 -4.46 10.64 -7.35
CA LEU A 33 -5.92 10.72 -7.45
C LEU A 33 -6.45 12.06 -6.90
N ARG A 34 -5.90 12.54 -5.78
CA ARG A 34 -6.25 13.85 -5.22
C ARG A 34 -5.94 14.98 -6.21
N GLN A 35 -4.79 14.94 -6.85
CA GLN A 35 -4.38 15.94 -7.85
C GLN A 35 -5.29 15.91 -9.08
N PHE A 36 -5.61 14.73 -9.62
CA PHE A 36 -6.54 14.60 -10.74
C PHE A 36 -7.94 15.10 -10.38
N GLN A 37 -8.46 14.77 -9.19
CA GLN A 37 -9.74 15.29 -8.72
C GLN A 37 -9.75 16.81 -8.65
N ASN A 38 -8.68 17.42 -8.12
CA ASN A 38 -8.57 18.87 -8.03
C ASN A 38 -8.57 19.53 -9.41
N GLN A 39 -7.83 18.97 -10.37
CA GLN A 39 -7.79 19.45 -11.76
C GLN A 39 -9.16 19.34 -12.43
N LEU A 40 -9.86 18.22 -12.27
CA LEU A 40 -11.20 18.01 -12.81
C LEU A 40 -12.23 18.96 -12.19
N ILE A 41 -12.12 19.23 -10.88
CA ILE A 41 -12.96 20.22 -10.20
C ILE A 41 -12.68 21.63 -10.74
N ALA A 42 -11.41 21.99 -10.95
CA ALA A 42 -11.04 23.28 -11.55
C ALA A 42 -11.63 23.42 -12.97
N LEU A 43 -11.45 22.40 -13.82
CA LEU A 43 -12.05 22.32 -15.16
C LEU A 43 -13.57 22.47 -15.14
N ARG A 44 -14.24 21.83 -14.17
CA ARG A 44 -15.69 21.97 -13.99
C ARG A 44 -16.09 23.38 -13.59
N LYS A 45 -15.31 24.03 -12.71
CA LYS A 45 -15.58 25.39 -12.22
C LYS A 45 -15.37 26.45 -13.30
N GLU A 46 -14.38 26.26 -14.17
CA GLU A 46 -14.08 27.17 -15.28
C GLU A 46 -15.22 27.28 -16.30
N GLN A 47 -16.12 26.28 -16.39
CA GLN A 47 -17.33 26.28 -17.24
C GLN A 47 -17.09 26.76 -18.69
N LYS A 48 -15.91 26.47 -19.25
CA LYS A 48 -15.62 26.80 -20.64
C LYS A 48 -16.60 26.07 -21.58
N PRO A 49 -17.10 26.73 -22.64
CA PRO A 49 -18.05 26.11 -23.57
C PRO A 49 -17.50 24.87 -24.30
N SER A 50 -16.18 24.69 -24.36
CA SER A 50 -15.52 23.49 -24.91
C SER A 50 -15.41 22.32 -23.92
N THR A 51 -15.79 22.50 -22.65
CA THR A 51 -15.62 21.47 -21.62
C THR A 51 -16.73 20.41 -21.73
N ASN A 52 -16.34 19.16 -21.97
CA ASN A 52 -17.27 18.02 -21.91
C ASN A 52 -17.63 17.69 -20.45
N VAL A 53 -18.75 18.25 -19.97
CA VAL A 53 -19.23 18.08 -18.59
C VAL A 53 -19.50 16.62 -18.23
N ALA A 54 -20.00 15.81 -19.18
CA ALA A 54 -20.25 14.39 -18.95
C ALA A 54 -18.94 13.64 -18.71
N ALA A 55 -17.91 13.89 -19.52
CA ALA A 55 -16.59 13.30 -19.34
C ALA A 55 -15.97 13.69 -17.99
N VAL A 56 -16.05 14.97 -17.61
CA VAL A 56 -15.54 15.42 -16.29
C VAL A 56 -16.26 14.74 -15.14
N ARG A 57 -17.58 14.54 -15.22
CA ARG A 57 -18.35 13.80 -14.19
C ARG A 57 -17.94 12.34 -14.11
N SER A 58 -17.81 11.65 -15.24
CA SER A 58 -17.39 10.25 -15.30
C SER A 58 -15.98 10.06 -14.73
N LEU A 59 -15.05 10.95 -15.07
CA LEU A 59 -13.68 10.91 -14.52
C LEU A 59 -13.65 11.17 -13.01
N LEU A 60 -14.47 12.11 -12.51
CA LEU A 60 -14.60 12.33 -11.07
C LEU A 60 -15.19 11.12 -10.35
N PHE A 61 -16.13 10.42 -10.96
CA PHE A 61 -16.67 9.17 -10.43
C PHE A 61 -15.60 8.08 -10.38
N ALA A 62 -14.87 7.84 -11.46
CA ALA A 62 -13.77 6.89 -11.49
C ALA A 62 -12.71 7.19 -10.41
N CYS A 63 -12.37 8.46 -10.19
CA CYS A 63 -11.43 8.84 -9.13
C CYS A 63 -11.97 8.53 -7.72
N ARG A 64 -13.30 8.53 -7.51
CA ARG A 64 -13.91 8.16 -6.21
C ARG A 64 -13.84 6.66 -5.98
N GLU A 65 -14.16 5.88 -7.01
CA GLU A 65 -14.09 4.41 -6.95
C GLU A 65 -12.65 3.94 -6.67
N GLU A 66 -11.67 4.47 -7.41
CA GLU A 66 -10.26 4.16 -7.18
C GLU A 66 -9.79 4.54 -5.77
N ARG A 67 -10.27 5.67 -5.24
CA ARG A 67 -9.96 6.08 -3.86
C ARG A 67 -10.57 5.13 -2.83
N ALA A 68 -11.79 4.65 -3.05
CA ALA A 68 -12.42 3.66 -2.18
C ALA A 68 -11.65 2.34 -2.18
N GLY A 69 -11.25 1.85 -3.37
CA GLY A 69 -10.42 0.66 -3.50
C GLY A 69 -9.05 0.81 -2.84
N ALA A 70 -8.40 1.96 -2.99
CA ALA A 70 -7.13 2.24 -2.32
C ALA A 70 -7.25 2.27 -0.79
N ASN A 71 -8.33 2.84 -0.23
CA ASN A 71 -8.57 2.83 1.21
C ASN A 71 -8.77 1.40 1.73
N PHE A 72 -9.57 0.59 1.04
CA PHE A 72 -9.77 -0.82 1.38
C PHE A 72 -8.44 -1.60 1.41
N ALA A 73 -7.58 -1.39 0.40
CA ALA A 73 -6.27 -2.00 0.36
C ALA A 73 -5.36 -1.58 1.54
N PHE A 74 -5.41 -0.31 1.95
CA PHE A 74 -4.69 0.17 3.13
C PHE A 74 -5.17 -0.51 4.41
N GLU A 75 -6.48 -0.56 4.62
CA GLU A 75 -7.08 -1.22 5.78
C GLU A 75 -6.69 -2.71 5.84
N GLN A 76 -6.65 -3.38 4.68
CA GLN A 76 -6.21 -4.77 4.59
C GLN A 76 -4.72 -4.93 4.93
N ILE A 77 -3.85 -4.05 4.45
CA ILE A 77 -2.41 -4.08 4.78
C ILE A 77 -2.22 -3.89 6.29
N GLU A 78 -2.87 -2.90 6.90
CA GLU A 78 -2.80 -2.66 8.36
C GLU A 78 -3.38 -3.84 9.17
N SER A 79 -4.41 -4.51 8.66
CA SER A 79 -4.93 -5.73 9.27
C SER A 79 -3.92 -6.88 9.20
N ASN A 80 -3.28 -7.07 8.04
CA ASN A 80 -2.31 -8.14 7.85
C ASN A 80 -1.06 -7.94 8.71
N GLU A 81 -0.58 -6.70 8.84
CA GLU A 81 0.57 -6.39 9.71
C GLU A 81 0.27 -6.68 11.18
N ARG A 82 -0.92 -6.31 11.68
CA ARG A 82 -1.34 -6.65 13.05
C ARG A 82 -1.39 -8.15 13.27
N PHE A 83 -1.96 -8.88 12.31
CA PHE A 83 -2.01 -10.34 12.39
C PHE A 83 -0.62 -10.98 12.41
N ILE A 84 0.30 -10.51 11.56
CA ILE A 84 1.69 -11.02 11.54
C ILE A 84 2.39 -10.74 12.88
N GLU A 85 2.21 -9.55 13.43
CA GLU A 85 2.79 -9.19 14.73
C GLU A 85 2.20 -10.03 15.88
N GLU A 86 0.89 -10.25 15.89
CA GLU A 86 0.23 -11.14 16.86
C GLU A 86 0.77 -12.58 16.75
N MET A 87 0.95 -13.09 15.53
CA MET A 87 1.52 -14.42 15.30
C MET A 87 2.99 -14.52 15.74
N ARG A 88 3.80 -13.49 15.49
CA ARG A 88 5.20 -13.40 15.97
C ARG A 88 5.24 -13.50 17.49
N GLN A 89 4.42 -12.71 18.19
CA GLN A 89 4.35 -12.72 19.66
C GLN A 89 3.90 -14.09 20.20
N LEU A 90 2.95 -14.76 19.54
CA LEU A 90 2.54 -16.11 19.93
C LEU A 90 3.67 -17.13 19.76
N TRP A 91 4.45 -17.03 18.68
CA TRP A 91 5.58 -17.93 18.41
C TRP A 91 6.76 -17.70 19.36
N GLU A 92 7.11 -16.45 19.65
CA GLU A 92 8.17 -16.11 20.61
C GLU A 92 7.84 -16.58 22.03
N ASN A 93 6.55 -16.63 22.37
CA ASN A 93 6.06 -17.11 23.68
C ASN A 93 5.75 -18.62 23.68
N CYS A 94 5.94 -19.33 22.57
CA CYS A 94 5.76 -20.78 22.51
C CYS A 94 6.99 -21.52 23.08
N PRO A 95 6.84 -22.41 24.08
CA PRO A 95 7.95 -23.14 24.70
C PRO A 95 8.61 -24.21 23.80
N LEU A 96 8.18 -24.31 22.54
CA LEU A 96 8.65 -25.25 21.51
C LEU A 96 9.05 -24.44 20.26
N SER A 97 10.17 -23.73 20.30
CA SER A 97 10.65 -23.03 19.10
C SER A 97 11.14 -24.05 18.07
N MET A 98 10.48 -24.07 16.91
CA MET A 98 10.97 -24.78 15.73
C MET A 98 12.12 -23.98 15.10
N PRO A 99 13.19 -24.64 14.61
CA PRO A 99 14.32 -23.95 14.00
C PRO A 99 13.89 -23.20 12.74
N GLU A 100 14.38 -21.96 12.60
CA GLU A 100 14.14 -21.08 11.45
C GLU A 100 14.49 -21.81 10.14
N GLU A 101 13.54 -21.88 9.19
CA GLU A 101 13.81 -22.37 7.84
C GLU A 101 14.61 -21.32 7.07
N ILE A 102 15.93 -21.52 7.01
CA ILE A 102 16.85 -20.73 6.19
C ILE A 102 16.62 -21.09 4.72
N ILE A 103 16.18 -20.13 3.91
CA ILE A 103 16.10 -20.27 2.45
C ILE A 103 17.52 -20.12 1.88
N LYS A 104 18.00 -21.15 1.17
CA LYS A 104 19.29 -21.17 0.45
C LYS A 104 19.18 -20.65 -0.98
#